data_AF-W4RRC2-F1
#
_entry.id   AF-W4RRC2-F1
#
_cell.length_a   1.000
_cell.length_b   1.000
_cell.length_c   1.000
_cell.angle_alpha   90.00
_cell.angle_beta   90.00
_cell.angle_gamma   90.00
#
_symmetry.space_group_name_H-M   'P 1'
#
loop_
_entity.id
_entity.type
_entity.pdbx_description
1 polymer ?
#
loop_
_entity_poly.entity_id
_entity_poly.type
_entity_poly.pdbx_seq_one_letter_code
_entity_poly.pdbx_strand_id
1 'polypeptide(L)' 'MAKGIGEGKTILARVQDLMSENIASVSPETSIKETAQMMADSKTSSVLVVEQQELKGIITERDIVGRVVAGGYRMTSHQG' A
#
# COMPACT_ATOMS: atom_id res chain seq x y z
N MET A 1 48.07 19.08 -3.15
CA MET A 1 46.65 19.37 -2.87
C MET A 1 45.82 18.26 -3.50
N ALA A 2 45.25 17.35 -2.70
CA ALA A 2 44.46 16.22 -3.19
C ALA A 2 42.97 16.49 -2.89
N LYS A 3 42.14 16.28 -3.91
CA LYS A 3 40.71 16.54 -3.96
C LYS A 3 39.96 15.55 -3.08
N GLY A 4 39.26 16.05 -2.06
CA GLY A 4 38.41 15.27 -1.15
C GLY A 4 37.16 14.77 -1.86
N ILE A 5 36.97 13.46 -1.81
CA ILE A 5 35.77 12.72 -2.20
C ILE A 5 34.57 13.17 -1.34
N GLY A 6 33.43 13.42 -1.99
CA GLY A 6 32.18 13.84 -1.32
C GLY A 6 31.58 12.70 -0.51
N GLU A 7 31.34 12.94 0.77
CA GLU A 7 30.79 11.98 1.71
C GLU A 7 29.30 11.75 1.42
N GLY A 8 28.96 10.58 0.90
CA GLY A 8 27.59 10.07 0.94
C GLY A 8 27.19 9.86 2.40
N LYS A 9 26.36 10.76 2.93
CA LYS A 9 25.87 10.69 4.32
C LYS A 9 24.96 9.48 4.45
N THR A 10 25.47 8.38 5.01
CA THR A 10 24.64 7.25 5.43
C THR A 10 23.65 7.74 6.48
N ILE A 11 22.37 7.78 6.12
CA ILE A 11 21.32 8.19 7.05
C ILE A 11 20.95 6.97 7.89
N LEU A 12 21.41 6.93 9.15
CA LEU A 12 20.87 6.04 10.17
C LEU A 12 19.51 6.59 10.61
N ALA A 13 18.49 6.36 9.79
CA ALA A 13 17.11 6.72 10.08
C ALA A 13 16.31 5.48 10.49
N ARG A 14 15.42 5.60 11.48
CA ARG A 14 14.50 4.51 11.82
C ARG A 14 13.38 4.48 10.79
N VAL A 15 12.78 3.31 10.57
CA VAL A 15 11.65 3.16 9.64
C VAL A 15 10.52 4.13 9.97
N GLN A 16 10.22 4.30 11.26
CA GLN A 16 9.21 5.25 11.74
C GLN A 16 9.49 6.71 11.35
N ASP A 17 10.76 7.06 11.11
CA ASP A 17 11.14 8.42 10.73
C ASP A 17 10.91 8.69 9.23
N LEU A 18 10.63 7.64 8.43
CA LEU A 18 10.46 7.69 6.97
C LEU A 18 9.10 7.16 6.48
N MET A 19 8.34 6.45 7.33
CA MET A 19 7.07 5.86 6.94
C MET A 19 5.97 6.92 6.75
N SER A 20 4.97 6.60 5.93
CA SER A 20 3.75 7.42 5.84
C SER A 20 2.84 7.14 7.03
N GLU A 21 2.40 8.18 7.73
CA GLU A 21 1.52 8.03 8.91
C GLU A 21 0.05 7.90 8.54
N ASN A 22 -0.39 8.58 7.48
CA ASN A 22 -1.79 8.60 7.06
C ASN A 22 -2.02 7.66 5.87
N ILE A 23 -2.01 6.35 6.15
CA ILE A 23 -2.19 5.33 5.12
C ILE A 23 -3.68 5.09 4.90
N ALA A 24 -4.14 5.20 3.66
CA ALA A 24 -5.51 4.88 3.29
C ALA A 24 -5.86 3.44 3.69
N SER A 25 -7.03 3.26 4.29
CA SER A 25 -7.53 1.95 4.72
C SER A 25 -8.97 1.71 4.30
N VAL A 26 -9.32 0.44 4.11
CA VAL A 26 -10.64 -0.03 3.69
C VAL A 26 -11.07 -1.21 4.57
N SER A 27 -12.38 -1.43 4.68
CA SER A 27 -12.94 -2.66 5.27
C SER A 27 -12.74 -3.85 4.32
N PRO A 28 -12.62 -5.10 4.81
CA PRO A 28 -12.70 -6.32 3.98
C PRO A 28 -13.96 -6.39 3.10
N GLU A 29 -15.02 -5.68 3.50
CA GLU A 29 -16.28 -5.60 2.77
C GLU A 29 -16.26 -4.59 1.61
N THR A 30 -15.18 -3.80 1.49
CA THR A 30 -15.02 -2.81 0.41
C THR A 30 -14.71 -3.51 -0.90
N SER A 31 -15.42 -3.16 -1.98
CA SER A 31 -15.18 -3.80 -3.27
C SER A 31 -13.84 -3.36 -3.87
N ILE A 32 -13.22 -4.23 -4.68
CA ILE A 32 -11.97 -3.86 -5.39
C ILE A 32 -12.14 -2.62 -6.25
N LYS A 33 -13.32 -2.40 -6.84
CA LYS A 33 -13.59 -1.21 -7.64
C LYS A 33 -13.47 0.05 -6.79
N GLU A 34 -14.10 0.06 -5.62
CA GLU A 34 -14.04 1.19 -4.69
C GLU A 34 -12.62 1.37 -4.12
N THR A 35 -11.93 0.28 -3.81
CA THR A 35 -10.52 0.30 -3.42
C THR A 35 -9.64 0.93 -4.50
N ALA A 36 -9.81 0.54 -5.76
CA ALA A 36 -9.06 1.10 -6.88
C ALA A 36 -9.38 2.59 -7.11
N GLN A 37 -10.65 2.97 -6.96
CA GLN A 37 -11.06 4.38 -7.05
C GLN A 37 -10.40 5.20 -5.93
N MET A 38 -10.41 4.69 -4.70
CA MET A 38 -9.74 5.34 -3.56
C MET A 38 -8.24 5.52 -3.84
N MET A 39 -7.55 4.49 -4.35
CA MET A 39 -6.14 4.56 -4.74
C MET A 39 -5.89 5.70 -5.75
N ALA A 40 -6.72 5.79 -6.78
CA ALA A 40 -6.61 6.83 -7.80
C ALA A 40 -6.86 8.24 -7.22
N ASP A 41 -7.91 8.41 -6.42
CA ASP A 41 -8.30 9.71 -5.85
C ASP A 41 -7.27 10.22 -4.84
N SER A 42 -6.73 9.32 -4.01
CA SER A 42 -5.75 9.65 -2.98
C SER A 42 -4.29 9.53 -3.43
N LYS A 43 -4.06 9.19 -4.71
CA LYS A 43 -2.72 9.01 -5.32
C LYS A 43 -1.82 8.07 -4.51
N THR A 44 -2.40 6.98 -3.99
CA THR A 44 -1.67 5.92 -3.28
C THR A 44 -1.72 4.62 -4.08
N SER A 45 -0.61 3.89 -4.11
CA SER A 45 -0.51 2.61 -4.81
C SER A 45 -0.90 1.40 -3.93
N SER A 46 -1.22 1.65 -2.66
CA SER A 46 -1.62 0.59 -1.72
C SER A 46 -2.59 1.11 -0.66
N VAL A 47 -3.46 0.22 -0.21
CA VAL A 47 -4.37 0.44 0.91
C VAL A 47 -4.25 -0.68 1.93
N LEU A 48 -4.47 -0.35 3.20
CA LEU A 48 -4.59 -1.34 4.27
C LEU A 48 -6.01 -1.90 4.32
N VAL A 49 -6.15 -3.20 4.54
CA VAL A 49 -7.43 -3.82 4.85
C VAL A 49 -7.52 -3.95 6.36
N VAL A 50 -8.48 -3.26 6.97
CA VAL A 50 -8.63 -3.16 8.43
C VAL A 50 -10.05 -3.53 8.83
N GLU A 51 -10.18 -4.37 9.86
CA GLU A 51 -11.45 -4.77 10.44
C GLU A 51 -11.32 -4.81 11.96
N GLN A 52 -12.29 -4.23 12.69
CA GLN A 52 -12.28 -4.18 14.15
C GLN A 52 -10.96 -3.63 14.74
N GLN A 53 -10.38 -2.61 14.08
CA GLN A 53 -9.08 -2.01 14.41
C GLN A 53 -7.86 -2.94 14.24
N GLU A 54 -8.05 -4.12 13.66
CA GLU A 54 -6.96 -5.04 13.34
C GLU A 54 -6.59 -4.97 11.86
N LEU A 55 -5.29 -4.96 11.59
CA LEU A 55 -4.76 -5.08 10.23
C LEU A 55 -4.98 -6.52 9.73
N LYS A 56 -5.80 -6.67 8.69
CA LYS A 56 -6.06 -7.97 8.03
C LYS A 56 -5.19 -8.19 6.81
N GLY A 57 -4.71 -7.12 6.16
CA GLY A 57 -3.82 -7.25 5.01
C GLY A 57 -3.56 -5.93 4.27
N ILE A 58 -2.99 -6.05 3.08
CA ILE A 58 -2.67 -4.94 2.19
C ILE A 58 -3.11 -5.31 0.77
N ILE A 59 -3.67 -4.34 0.05
CA ILE A 59 -3.96 -4.46 -1.38
C ILE A 59 -3.07 -3.45 -2.10
N THR A 60 -2.38 -3.91 -3.14
CA THR A 60 -1.56 -3.04 -4.01
C THR A 60 -2.14 -2.96 -5.42
N GLU A 61 -1.77 -1.93 -6.17
CA GLU A 61 -2.10 -1.84 -7.62
C GLU A 61 -1.67 -3.10 -8.38
N ARG A 62 -0.54 -3.70 -8.01
CA ARG A 62 -0.05 -4.94 -8.63
C ARG A 62 -1.00 -6.11 -8.38
N ASP A 63 -1.63 -6.20 -7.21
CA ASP A 63 -2.62 -7.23 -6.93
C ASP A 63 -3.88 -7.02 -7.78
N ILE A 64 -4.31 -5.77 -7.96
CA ILE A 64 -5.45 -5.44 -8.83
C ILE A 64 -5.15 -5.86 -10.27
N VAL A 65 -4.01 -5.45 -10.81
CA VAL A 65 -3.65 -5.79 -12.20
C VAL A 65 -3.43 -7.29 -12.37
N GLY A 66 -2.60 -7.89 -11.51
CA GLY A 66 -2.16 -9.28 -11.67
C GLY A 66 -3.21 -10.32 -11.28
N ARG A 67 -3.89 -10.12 -10.15
CA ARG A 67 -4.84 -11.11 -9.62
C ARG A 67 -6.25 -10.86 -10.13
N VAL A 68 -6.72 -9.60 -10.09
CA VAL A 68 -8.12 -9.29 -10.43
C VAL A 68 -8.32 -9.16 -11.94
N VAL A 69 -7.56 -8.29 -12.60
CA VAL A 69 -7.73 -8.02 -14.04
C VAL A 69 -7.20 -9.17 -14.89
N ALA A 70 -5.92 -9.54 -14.71
CA ALA A 70 -5.30 -10.58 -15.52
C ALA A 70 -5.70 -11.99 -15.06
N GLY A 71 -5.74 -12.22 -13.74
CA GLY A 71 -6.09 -13.52 -13.17
C GLY A 71 -7.60 -13.79 -13.09
N GLY A 72 -8.45 -12.79 -13.32
CA GLY A 72 -9.91 -12.92 -13.20
C GLY A 72 -10.40 -13.19 -11.78
N TYR A 73 -9.55 -12.99 -10.76
CA TYR A 73 -9.90 -13.29 -9.38
C TYR A 73 -10.95 -12.31 -8.87
N ARG A 74 -12.06 -12.85 -8.38
CA ARG A 74 -13.03 -12.07 -7.61
C ARG A 74 -12.50 -11.97 -6.19
N MET A 75 -11.84 -10.87 -5.87
CA MET A 75 -11.61 -10.51 -4.46
C MET A 75 -12.93 -9.94 -3.93
N THR A 76 -13.90 -10.83 -3.70
CA THR A 76 -15.09 -10.49 -2.92
C THR A 76 -14.79 -10.76 -1.46
N SER A 77 -15.35 -9.87 -0.64
CA SER A 77 -15.57 -10.01 0.79
C SER A 77 -16.08 -11.40 1.14
N HIS A 78 -15.51 -12.00 2.19
CA HIS A 78 -15.80 -13.30 2.78
C HIS A 78 -16.94 -14.13 2.14
N GLN A 79 -16.59 -15.25 1.50
CA GLN A 79 -17.51 -16.40 1.52
C GLN A 79 -17.24 -17.19 2.80
N GLY A 80 -18.23 -17.22 3.70
CA GLY A 80 -18.42 -18.26 4.72
C GLY A 80 -17.41 -18.29 5.86
#